data_AF-A0A5B2TT96-F1
#
_entry.id   AF-A0A5B2TT96-F1
#
_cell.length_a   1.000
_cell.length_b   1.000
_cell.length_c   1.000
_cell.angle_alpha   90.00
_cell.angle_beta   90.00
_cell.angle_gamma   90.00
#
_symmetry.space_group_name_H-M   'P 1'
#
loop_
_entity.id
_entity.type
_entity.pdbx_description
1 polymer ?
#
loop_
_entity_poly.entity_id
_entity_poly.type
_entity_poly.pdbx_seq_one_letter_code
_entity_poly.pdbx_strand_id
1 'polypeptide(L)'
;MRDDQFELYDLTIVVESIGGNCTCSMKVGDKFHLKGGKLSMPDKSDFCLYALQSTLPLLPTKQRKNHPADWMETDARVVCPDPECKLIMRIDRNNLRILNHDDVSPIKWKK
;
A
#
# COMPACT_ATOMS: atom_id res chain seq x y z
N MET A 1 16.22 18.29 1.82
CA MET A 1 15.40 18.09 3.03
C MET A 1 16.13 18.67 4.21
N ARG A 2 15.40 19.13 5.23
CA ARG A 2 15.99 19.40 6.55
C ARG A 2 16.34 18.08 7.24
N ASP A 3 17.20 18.14 8.26
CA ASP A 3 17.67 16.95 8.98
C ASP A 3 16.54 16.21 9.75
N ASP A 4 15.43 16.89 10.05
CA ASP A 4 14.25 16.36 10.74
C ASP A 4 13.17 15.82 9.79
N GLN A 5 13.46 15.79 8.48
CA GLN A 5 12.50 15.43 7.44
C GLN A 5 12.84 14.10 6.77
N PHE A 6 11.79 13.40 6.35
CA PHE A 6 11.90 12.19 5.55
C PHE A 6 10.78 12.10 4.52
N GLU A 7 10.96 11.23 3.54
CA GLU A 7 10.02 11.04 2.44
C GLU A 7 9.36 9.67 2.49
N LEU A 8 8.08 9.62 2.18
CA LEU A 8 7.33 8.40 1.90
C LEU A 8 6.52 8.57 0.61
N TYR A 9 6.40 7.50 -0.17
CA TYR A 9 5.42 7.44 -1.25
C TYR A 9 4.00 7.31 -0.68
N ASP A 10 3.07 8.08 -1.24
CA ASP A 10 1.65 7.76 -1.14
C ASP A 10 1.36 6.57 -2.06
N LEU A 11 0.72 5.52 -1.55
CA LEU A 11 0.41 4.30 -2.30
C LEU A 11 -1.06 4.24 -2.70
N THR A 12 -1.32 3.67 -3.87
CA THR A 12 -2.64 3.25 -4.32
C THR A 12 -2.57 1.76 -4.60
N ILE A 13 -3.44 0.99 -3.96
CA ILE A 13 -3.53 -0.44 -4.18
C ILE A 13 -4.80 -0.66 -4.96
N VAL A 14 -4.70 -1.25 -6.15
CA VAL A 14 -5.82 -1.48 -7.06
C VAL A 14 -5.98 -2.97 -7.32
N VAL A 15 -7.23 -3.44 -7.41
CA VAL A 15 -7.54 -4.76 -7.95
C VAL A 15 -7.25 -4.71 -9.46
N GLU A 16 -6.15 -5.35 -9.85
CA GLU A 16 -5.68 -5.38 -11.24
C GLU A 16 -6.44 -6.44 -12.05
N SER A 17 -6.68 -7.61 -11.47
CA SER A 17 -7.40 -8.70 -12.15
C SER A 17 -8.06 -9.67 -11.15
N ILE A 18 -9.07 -10.40 -11.63
CA ILE A 18 -9.74 -11.48 -10.90
C ILE A 18 -9.87 -12.64 -11.90
N GLY A 19 -9.08 -13.70 -11.69
CA GLY A 19 -9.03 -14.84 -12.61
C GLY A 19 -9.98 -15.99 -12.27
N GLY A 20 -10.67 -15.90 -11.13
CA GLY A 20 -11.58 -16.95 -10.64
C GLY A 20 -12.85 -16.35 -10.05
N ASN A 21 -13.45 -17.05 -9.08
CA ASN A 21 -14.73 -16.65 -8.50
C ASN A 21 -14.51 -15.91 -7.16
N CYS A 22 -14.44 -14.57 -7.18
CA CYS A 22 -14.45 -13.78 -5.94
C CYS A 22 -15.88 -13.71 -5.39
N THR A 23 -16.09 -14.31 -4.22
CA THR A 23 -17.32 -14.19 -3.42
C THR A 23 -17.39 -12.89 -2.63
N CYS A 24 -16.28 -12.16 -2.60
CA CYS A 24 -16.02 -10.96 -1.84
C CYS A 24 -16.59 -9.66 -2.43
N SER A 25 -17.40 -9.74 -3.49
CA SER A 25 -17.95 -8.59 -4.25
C SER A 25 -16.90 -7.59 -4.79
N MET A 26 -15.62 -7.96 -4.80
CA MET A 26 -14.55 -7.14 -5.37
C MET A 26 -14.67 -7.10 -6.89
N LYS A 27 -14.29 -5.96 -7.47
CA LYS A 27 -14.26 -5.72 -8.91
C LYS A 27 -12.89 -5.18 -9.32
N VAL A 28 -12.53 -5.43 -10.58
CA VAL A 28 -11.34 -4.82 -11.19
C VAL A 28 -11.51 -3.30 -11.14
N GLY A 29 -10.47 -2.60 -10.64
CA GLY A 29 -10.49 -1.15 -10.44
C GLY A 29 -10.84 -0.71 -9.02
N ASP A 30 -11.40 -1.59 -8.17
CA ASP A 30 -11.56 -1.31 -6.74
C ASP A 30 -10.19 -1.05 -6.11
N LYS A 31 -10.13 -0.07 -5.21
CA LYS A 31 -8.86 0.41 -4.68
C LYS A 31 -8.96 0.96 -3.29
N PHE A 32 -7.82 0.99 -2.60
CA PHE A 32 -7.64 1.78 -1.39
C PHE A 32 -6.30 2.52 -1.45
N HIS A 33 -6.15 3.51 -0.59
CA HIS A 33 -5.00 4.39 -0.55
C HIS A 33 -4.30 4.29 0.79
N LEU A 34 -2.97 4.33 0.78
CA LEU A 34 -2.14 4.53 1.97
C LEU A 34 -1.39 5.86 1.82
N LYS A 35 -1.68 6.80 2.72
CA LYS A 35 -1.03 8.12 2.74
C LYS A 35 -0.48 8.39 4.13
N GLY A 36 0.83 8.59 4.24
CA GLY A 36 1.50 8.53 5.55
C GLY A 36 1.21 7.19 6.24
N GLY A 37 0.61 7.21 7.43
CA GLY A 37 0.20 6.00 8.16
C GLY A 37 -1.31 5.69 8.11
N LYS A 38 -2.07 6.28 7.18
CA LYS A 38 -3.53 6.16 7.14
C LYS A 38 -4.02 5.47 5.89
N LEU A 39 -4.91 4.49 6.08
CA LEU A 39 -5.63 3.81 5.01
C LEU A 39 -6.97 4.49 4.75
N SER A 40 -7.35 4.60 3.49
CA SER A 40 -8.65 5.17 3.08
C SER A 40 -9.17 4.50 1.82
N MET A 41 -10.48 4.30 1.75
CA MET A 41 -11.18 3.79 0.57
C MET A 41 -11.96 4.93 -0.10
N PRO A 42 -12.03 4.98 -1.43
CA PRO A 42 -12.89 5.93 -2.14
C PRO A 42 -14.36 5.66 -1.78
N ASP A 43 -15.18 6.71 -1.74
CA ASP A 43 -16.65 6.63 -1.65
C ASP A 43 -17.22 5.77 -0.50
N LYS A 44 -16.44 5.54 0.57
CA LYS A 44 -16.80 4.63 1.68
C LYS A 44 -17.12 3.21 1.20
N SER A 45 -16.47 2.75 0.13
CA SER A 45 -16.57 1.37 -0.32
C SER A 45 -15.99 0.40 0.71
N ASP A 46 -16.53 -0.81 0.79
CA ASP A 46 -15.88 -1.90 1.51
C ASP A 46 -14.73 -2.48 0.66
N PHE A 47 -13.77 -3.12 1.31
CA PHE A 47 -12.70 -3.87 0.66
C PHE A 47 -12.55 -5.22 1.34
N CYS A 48 -12.26 -6.27 0.57
CA CYS A 48 -12.09 -7.61 1.11
C CYS A 48 -10.98 -7.63 2.18
N LEU A 49 -11.36 -8.00 3.42
CA LEU A 49 -10.43 -8.07 4.56
C LEU A 49 -9.23 -8.98 4.29
N TYR A 50 -9.46 -10.14 3.65
CA TYR A 50 -8.41 -11.12 3.39
C TYR A 50 -7.42 -10.65 2.31
N ALA A 51 -7.93 -10.02 1.25
CA ALA A 51 -7.08 -9.38 0.24
C ALA A 51 -6.26 -8.24 0.86
N LEU A 52 -6.90 -7.41 1.69
CA LEU A 52 -6.21 -6.36 2.45
C LEU A 52 -5.10 -6.95 3.34
N GLN A 53 -5.39 -7.98 4.13
CA GLN A 53 -4.42 -8.67 4.99
C GLN A 53 -3.19 -9.15 4.20
N SER A 54 -3.34 -9.72 3.01
CA SER A 54 -2.19 -10.12 2.18
C SER A 54 -1.31 -8.94 1.75
N THR A 55 -1.90 -7.76 1.53
CA THR A 55 -1.14 -6.57 1.10
C THR A 55 -0.48 -5.81 2.25
N LEU A 56 -1.13 -5.73 3.41
CA LEU A 56 -0.72 -4.88 4.54
C LEU A 56 0.75 -5.04 4.95
N PRO A 57 1.33 -6.26 5.06
CA PRO A 57 2.71 -6.44 5.48
C PRO A 57 3.74 -5.78 4.56
N LEU A 58 3.40 -5.58 3.29
CA LEU A 58 4.33 -5.05 2.29
C LEU A 58 4.31 -3.52 2.21
N LEU A 59 3.23 -2.89 2.66
CA LEU A 59 3.00 -1.47 2.41
C LEU A 59 4.04 -0.54 3.06
N PRO A 60 4.47 -0.72 4.33
CA PRO A 60 5.45 0.17 4.95
C PRO A 60 6.79 0.22 4.19
N THR A 61 7.25 -0.93 3.69
CA THR A 61 8.45 -1.05 2.87
C THR A 61 8.24 -0.47 1.47
N LYS A 62 7.05 -0.67 0.88
CA LYS A 62 6.70 -0.07 -0.42
C LYS A 62 6.56 1.44 -0.39
N GLN A 63 6.27 2.05 0.77
CA GLN A 63 6.32 3.50 0.94
C GLN A 63 7.75 4.07 0.91
N ARG A 64 8.77 3.25 1.17
CA ARG A 64 10.17 3.68 1.19
C ARG A 64 10.82 3.42 -0.15
N LYS A 65 11.88 4.18 -0.44
CA LYS A 65 12.82 3.87 -1.52
C LYS A 65 13.76 2.79 -1.01
N ASN A 66 13.68 1.58 -1.57
CA ASN A 66 14.57 0.47 -1.23
C ASN A 66 15.74 0.41 -2.23
N HIS A 67 16.60 -0.59 -2.06
CA HIS A 67 17.69 -0.82 -3.00
C HIS A 67 17.14 -1.26 -4.37
N PRO A 68 17.65 -0.74 -5.51
CA PRO A 68 17.09 -1.04 -6.84
C PRO A 68 17.18 -2.53 -7.25
N ALA A 69 18.08 -3.30 -6.64
CA ALA A 69 18.23 -4.73 -6.88
C ALA A 69 17.42 -5.63 -5.92
N ASP A 70 16.65 -5.04 -4.99
CA ASP A 70 15.76 -5.79 -4.10
C ASP A 70 14.43 -6.06 -4.80
N TRP A 71 13.93 -7.29 -4.73
CA TRP A 71 12.60 -7.64 -5.25
C TRP A 71 11.49 -6.80 -4.58
N MET A 72 11.70 -6.38 -3.34
CA MET A 72 10.80 -5.45 -2.64
C MET A 72 10.74 -4.07 -3.30
N GLU A 73 11.70 -3.69 -4.15
CA GLU A 73 11.63 -2.47 -4.95
C GLU A 73 10.89 -2.70 -6.27
N THR A 74 11.10 -3.86 -6.92
CA THR A 74 10.57 -4.15 -8.27
C THR A 74 9.17 -4.75 -8.28
N ASP A 75 8.87 -5.68 -7.38
CA ASP A 75 7.69 -6.55 -7.49
C ASP A 75 6.48 -5.90 -6.82
N ALA A 76 5.46 -5.54 -7.60
CA ALA A 76 4.34 -4.73 -7.12
C ALA A 76 3.02 -5.49 -6.94
N ARG A 77 2.99 -6.81 -7.21
CA ARG A 77 1.76 -7.60 -7.25
C ARG A 77 1.60 -8.46 -5.99
N VAL A 78 0.37 -8.53 -5.51
CA VAL A 78 -0.01 -9.30 -4.33
C VAL A 78 -1.26 -10.11 -4.64
N VAL A 79 -1.28 -11.36 -4.21
CA VAL A 79 -2.40 -12.27 -4.48
C VAL A 79 -3.31 -12.36 -3.24
N CYS A 80 -4.62 -12.39 -3.48
CA CYS A 80 -5.61 -12.76 -2.48
C CYS A 80 -5.29 -14.14 -1.90
N PRO A 81 -5.44 -14.38 -0.58
CA PRO A 81 -5.06 -15.67 0.00
C PRO A 81 -6.01 -16.80 -0.39
N ASP A 82 -7.20 -16.50 -0.91
CA ASP A 82 -8.12 -17.49 -1.47
C ASP A 82 -7.63 -17.95 -2.87
N PRO A 83 -7.22 -19.22 -3.03
CA PRO A 83 -6.66 -19.74 -4.28
C PRO A 83 -7.67 -19.80 -5.42
N GLU A 84 -8.98 -19.88 -5.13
CA GLU A 84 -10.03 -19.96 -6.14
C GLU A 84 -10.48 -18.57 -6.61
N CYS A 85 -10.30 -17.55 -5.76
CA CYS A 85 -10.57 -16.17 -6.10
C CYS A 85 -9.61 -15.66 -7.20
N LYS A 86 -8.32 -16.03 -7.11
CA LYS A 86 -7.26 -15.61 -8.05
C LYS A 86 -7.24 -14.09 -8.29
N LEU A 87 -7.57 -13.32 -7.27
CA LEU A 87 -7.54 -11.87 -7.31
C LEU A 87 -6.11 -11.38 -7.14
N ILE A 88 -5.68 -10.50 -8.05
CA ILE A 88 -4.36 -9.86 -8.04
C ILE A 88 -4.54 -8.38 -7.77
N MET A 89 -3.83 -7.89 -6.76
CA MET A 89 -3.70 -6.46 -6.45
C MET A 89 -2.35 -5.95 -6.93
N ARG A 90 -2.32 -4.72 -7.42
CA ARG A 90 -1.09 -4.00 -7.75
C ARG A 90 -0.91 -2.81 -6.82
N ILE A 91 0.31 -2.64 -6.31
CA ILE A 91 0.73 -1.52 -5.47
C ILE A 91 1.39 -0.47 -6.37
N ASP A 92 0.71 0.67 -6.55
CA ASP A 92 1.21 1.80 -7.33
C ASP A 92 1.77 2.89 -6.39
N ARG A 93 3.05 3.21 -6.56
CA ARG A 93 3.68 4.39 -5.93
C ARG A 93 3.25 5.64 -6.69
N ASN A 94 2.70 6.60 -5.96
CA ASN A 94 2.26 7.88 -6.52
C ASN A 94 3.30 8.95 -6.17
N ASN A 95 2.84 10.09 -5.65
CA ASN A 95 3.70 11.20 -5.27
C ASN A 95 4.51 10.89 -4.01
N LEU A 96 5.70 11.49 -3.93
CA LEU A 96 6.47 11.58 -2.70
C LEU A 96 5.86 12.64 -1.78
N ARG A 97 5.75 12.29 -0.50
CA ARG A 97 5.30 13.16 0.59
C ARG A 97 6.47 13.39 1.53
N ILE A 98 6.79 14.66 1.77
CA ILE A 98 7.73 15.05 2.84
C ILE A 98 6.98 15.09 4.17
N LEU A 99 7.54 14.46 5.18
CA LEU A 99 7.04 14.42 6.55
C LEU A 99 8.11 14.97 7.49
N ASN A 100 7.68 15.66 8.54
CA ASN A 100 8.56 16.02 9.66
C ASN A 100 8.46 14.93 10.72
N HIS A 101 9.59 14.53 11.31
CA HIS A 101 9.65 13.47 12.33
C HIS A 101 8.68 13.73 13.50
N ASP A 102 8.72 14.95 14.04
CA ASP A 102 7.94 15.35 15.21
C ASP A 102 6.42 15.42 14.96
N ASP A 103 5.97 15.45 13.70
CA ASP A 103 4.54 15.44 13.35
C ASP A 103 3.92 14.02 13.43
N VAL A 104 4.78 12.99 13.39
CA VAL A 104 4.35 11.58 13.25
C VAL A 104 4.99 10.66 14.29
N SER A 105 5.75 11.21 15.24
CA SER A 105 6.38 10.47 16.33
C SER A 105 6.24 11.24 17.65
N PRO A 106 5.84 10.57 18.75
CA PRO A 106 5.88 11.18 20.09
C PRO A 106 7.31 11.31 20.64
N ILE A 107 8.27 10.57 20.07
CA ILE A 107 9.69 10.66 20.44
C ILE A 107 10.30 11.80 19.64
N LYS A 108 10.90 12.78 20.31
CA LYS A 108 11.54 13.95 19.66
C LYS A 108 12.74 13.59 18.81
N TRP A 109 12.85 14.20 17.63
CA TRP A 109 14.04 14.10 16.79
C TRP A 109 15.25 14.68 17.52
N LYS A 110 16.37 13.94 17.51
CA LYS A 110 17.66 14.38 18.02
C LYS A 110 18.70 14.07 16.94
N LYS A 111 19.46 15.11 16.57
CA LYS A 111 20.55 15.00 15.60
C LYS A 111 21.75 14.28 16.21
#